data_AF-A0A0G1QTH9-F1
#
_entry.id   AF-A0A0G1QTH9-F1
#
_cell.length_a   1.000
_cell.length_b   1.000
_cell.length_c   1.000
_cell.angle_alpha   90.00
_cell.angle_beta   90.00
_cell.angle_gamma   90.00
#
_symmetry.space_group_name_H-M   'P 1'
#
loop_
_entity.id
_entity.type
_entity.pdbx_description
1 polymer ?
#
loop_
_entity_poly.entity_id
_entity_poly.type
_entity_poly.pdbx_seq_one_letter_code
_entity_poly.pdbx_strand_id
1 'polypeptide(L)'
;MPEEKYLFEELDALAQKVKKTRALPEDLHDKIDRMLDRLNRIAKIGGYAAEFDTMSRYIEVLTTIPWEQKTEDKLDLVRTKQVLDKNHFGLEDVKERILEYLATMILMKRQGESALAKTPVLLFVGLQGIGKTTIAMSIAEALERKFVRIALGAIGTVLELRGRSKVFPEAEPGQIIKALIRTGVKNPVILLDEIDKASGEKGLREDVMAMDRMEVIKMPSYTDAEKIVIGRDYLLPKVLVNAGLKEGELSFDPNLWQSIVRPFGFDSGIRSLNRTLESIARKAAKEIVDGKSAKVYITAENLKYYLPK
;
A
#
# COMPACT_ATOMS: atom_id res chain seq x y z
N MET A 1 10.38 32.62 33.37
CA MET A 1 11.84 32.63 33.13
C MET A 1 12.40 31.27 32.67
N PRO A 2 11.95 30.08 33.13
CA PRO A 2 12.28 28.79 32.47
C PRO A 2 11.36 28.43 31.30
N GLU A 3 10.04 28.62 31.42
CA GLU A 3 9.04 28.28 30.40
C GLU A 3 9.15 29.14 29.14
N GLU A 4 9.41 30.44 29.29
CA GLU A 4 9.65 31.34 28.15
C GLU A 4 10.89 30.91 27.36
N LYS A 5 11.96 30.50 28.04
CA LYS A 5 13.19 30.03 27.39
C LYS A 5 12.92 28.76 26.55
N TYR A 6 12.13 27.83 27.09
CA TYR A 6 11.71 26.63 26.38
C TYR A 6 10.91 26.95 25.11
N LEU A 7 9.96 27.89 25.19
CA LEU A 7 9.15 28.32 24.04
C LEU A 7 10.00 28.92 22.91
N PHE A 8 11.00 29.75 23.24
CA PHE A 8 11.90 30.31 22.24
C PHE A 8 12.82 29.24 21.62
N GLU A 9 13.32 28.29 22.42
CA GLU A 9 14.11 27.16 21.90
C GLU A 9 13.30 26.29 20.92
N GLU A 10 12.02 26.03 21.22
CA GLU A 10 11.11 25.30 20.33
C GLU A 10 10.87 26.06 19.03
N LEU A 11 10.64 27.38 19.10
CA LEU A 11 10.46 28.23 17.92
C LEU A 11 11.68 28.25 17.03
N ASP A 12 12.87 28.38 17.62
CA ASP A 12 14.11 28.37 16.87
C ASP A 12 14.31 27.02 16.18
N ALA A 13 14.02 25.91 16.86
CA ALA A 13 14.08 24.58 16.27
C ALA A 13 13.09 24.43 15.08
N LEU A 14 11.87 24.96 15.22
CA LEU A 14 10.85 24.93 14.18
C LEU A 14 11.25 25.79 12.97
N ALA A 15 11.75 27.01 13.20
CA ALA A 15 12.24 27.88 12.15
C ALA A 15 13.43 27.25 11.39
N GLN A 16 14.32 26.55 12.10
CA GLN A 16 15.41 25.79 11.46
C GLN A 16 14.89 24.62 10.61
N LYS A 17 13.84 23.90 11.06
CA LYS A 17 13.19 22.86 10.24
C LYS A 17 12.60 23.44 8.95
N VAL A 18 11.92 24.59 9.04
CA VAL A 18 11.34 25.28 7.88
C VAL A 18 12.44 25.66 6.88
N LYS A 19 13.53 26.31 7.34
CA LYS A 19 14.67 26.69 6.50
C LYS A 19 15.36 25.50 5.82
N LYS A 20 15.39 24.34 6.48
CA LYS A 20 15.96 23.10 5.92
C LYS A 20 15.03 22.43 4.89
N THR A 21 13.74 22.75 4.91
CA THR A 21 12.76 22.16 4.01
C THR A 21 12.90 22.77 2.62
N ARG A 22 13.22 21.95 1.62
CA ARG A 22 13.46 22.39 0.25
C ARG A 22 12.20 22.26 -0.61
N ALA A 23 12.14 23.05 -1.68
CA ALA A 23 11.06 23.06 -2.67
C ALA A 23 9.65 23.32 -2.09
N LEU A 24 9.57 24.04 -0.96
CA LEU A 24 8.32 24.63 -0.49
C LEU A 24 7.80 25.64 -1.54
N PRO A 25 6.51 25.58 -1.91
CA PRO A 25 5.90 26.63 -2.73
C PRO A 25 6.06 28.01 -2.07
N GLU A 26 6.34 29.03 -2.87
CA GLU A 26 6.58 30.41 -2.38
C GLU A 26 5.40 30.94 -1.56
N ASP A 27 4.17 30.71 -2.04
CA ASP A 27 2.94 31.10 -1.33
C ASP A 27 2.77 30.41 0.03
N LEU A 28 3.32 29.20 0.16
CA LEU A 28 3.29 28.43 1.40
C LEU A 28 4.40 28.88 2.35
N HIS A 29 5.58 29.23 1.81
CA HIS A 29 6.67 29.80 2.59
C HIS A 29 6.23 31.09 3.29
N ASP A 30 5.61 32.01 2.54
CA ASP A 30 5.05 33.27 3.09
C ASP A 30 4.02 33.03 4.20
N LYS A 31 3.17 32.02 4.03
CA LYS A 31 2.17 31.65 5.05
C LYS A 31 2.84 31.10 6.31
N ILE A 32 3.87 30.27 6.17
CA ILE A 32 4.63 29.73 7.30
C ILE A 32 5.36 30.85 8.04
N ASP A 33 5.99 31.78 7.33
CA ASP A 33 6.70 32.91 7.94
C ASP A 33 5.75 33.78 8.78
N ARG A 34 4.56 34.10 8.26
CA ARG A 34 3.52 34.82 9.03
C ARG A 34 3.06 34.04 10.27
N MET A 35 3.04 32.71 10.20
CA MET A 35 2.69 31.84 11.33
C MET A 35 3.80 31.81 12.38
N LEU A 36 5.08 31.74 11.98
CA LEU A 36 6.23 31.83 12.88
C LEU A 36 6.27 33.20 13.58
N ASP A 37 6.03 34.29 12.86
CA ASP A 37 5.92 35.64 13.45
C ASP A 37 4.82 35.72 14.51
N ARG A 38 3.69 35.05 14.27
CA ARG A 38 2.58 34.98 15.21
C ARG A 38 2.95 34.19 16.46
N LEU A 39 3.59 33.04 16.30
CA LEU A 39 4.09 32.25 17.42
C LEU A 39 5.13 33.01 18.26
N ASN A 40 6.04 33.74 17.62
CA ASN A 40 7.03 34.59 18.30
C ASN A 40 6.35 35.70 19.15
N ARG A 41 5.28 36.31 18.65
CA ARG A 41 4.48 37.27 19.44
C ARG A 41 3.82 36.61 20.66
N ILE A 42 3.27 35.41 20.49
CA ILE A 42 2.64 34.64 21.58
C ILE A 42 3.68 34.30 22.66
N ALA A 43 4.85 33.80 22.27
CA ALA A 43 5.94 33.47 23.18
C ALA A 43 6.42 34.69 24.00
N LYS A 44 6.53 35.87 23.37
CA LYS A 44 6.89 37.13 24.06
C LYS A 44 5.88 37.59 25.11
N ILE A 45 4.61 37.24 24.95
CA ILE A 45 3.54 37.59 25.90
C ILE A 45 3.51 36.60 27.08
N GLY A 46 4.30 35.52 27.03
CA GLY A 46 4.48 34.57 28.14
C GLY A 46 3.32 33.57 28.30
N GLY A 47 2.43 33.46 27.31
CA GLY A 47 1.29 32.55 27.37
C GLY A 47 1.50 31.29 26.52
N TYR A 48 1.68 30.13 27.17
CA TYR A 48 1.54 28.83 26.52
C TYR A 48 0.04 28.58 26.25
N ALA A 49 -0.42 29.00 25.07
CA ALA A 49 -1.82 28.86 24.66
C ALA A 49 -1.99 27.62 23.78
N ALA A 50 -3.16 26.99 23.80
CA ALA A 50 -3.51 25.88 22.88
C ALA A 50 -3.33 26.25 21.39
N GLU A 51 -3.39 27.55 21.08
CA GLU A 51 -3.08 28.07 19.75
C GLU A 51 -1.60 27.91 19.36
N PHE A 52 -0.68 28.02 20.32
CA PHE A 52 0.76 27.80 20.08
C PHE A 52 1.00 26.34 19.64
N ASP A 53 0.52 25.37 20.42
CA ASP A 53 0.64 23.94 20.11
C ASP A 53 0.07 23.57 18.76
N THR A 54 -1.16 24.03 18.49
CA THR A 54 -1.88 23.71 17.26
C THR A 54 -1.14 24.25 16.04
N MET A 55 -0.59 25.45 16.15
CA MET A 55 0.13 26.11 15.07
C MET A 55 1.53 25.53 14.87
N SER A 56 2.27 25.26 15.95
CA SER A 56 3.58 24.58 15.91
C SER A 56 3.45 23.20 15.27
N ARG A 57 2.45 22.39 15.68
CA ARG A 57 2.17 21.07 15.09
C ARG A 57 1.85 21.15 13.61
N TYR A 58 1.07 22.16 13.18
CA TYR A 58 0.75 22.34 11.78
C TYR A 58 2.00 22.65 10.93
N ILE A 59 2.86 23.55 11.41
CA ILE A 59 4.13 23.86 10.73
C ILE A 59 5.01 22.60 10.69
N GLU A 60 5.10 21.87 11.80
CA GLU A 60 5.86 20.63 11.85
C GLU A 60 5.39 19.63 10.78
N VAL A 61 4.08 19.38 10.67
CA VAL A 61 3.52 18.52 9.61
C VAL A 61 3.94 19.02 8.22
N LEU A 62 3.85 20.32 7.95
CA LEU A 62 4.28 20.88 6.65
C LEU A 62 5.76 20.62 6.34
N THR A 63 6.63 20.67 7.34
CA THR A 63 8.08 20.39 7.17
C THR A 63 8.39 18.90 6.97
N THR A 64 7.51 18.00 7.39
CA THR A 64 7.67 16.54 7.19
C THR A 64 7.25 16.05 5.80
N ILE A 65 6.50 16.86 5.05
CA ILE A 65 6.04 16.48 3.70
C ILE A 65 7.23 16.49 2.74
N PRO A 66 7.41 15.45 1.91
CA PRO A 66 8.54 15.34 0.98
C PRO A 66 8.35 16.19 -0.29
N TRP A 67 8.37 17.52 -0.19
CA TRP A 67 8.11 18.45 -1.30
C TRP A 67 9.07 18.31 -2.50
N GLU A 68 10.36 18.05 -2.22
CA GLU A 68 11.38 17.87 -3.26
C GLU A 68 11.57 16.40 -3.64
N GLN A 69 11.73 15.55 -2.61
CA GLN A 69 12.17 14.16 -2.74
C GLN A 69 11.21 13.34 -3.61
N LYS A 70 11.76 12.70 -4.65
CA LYS A 70 11.01 11.80 -5.55
C LYS A 70 11.82 10.56 -5.86
N THR A 71 11.15 9.45 -6.18
CA THR A 71 11.79 8.31 -6.84
C THR A 71 11.99 8.60 -8.32
N GLU A 72 13.09 8.13 -8.90
CA GLU A 72 13.27 8.15 -10.35
C GLU A 72 12.50 6.98 -10.98
N ASP A 73 11.68 7.28 -11.98
CA ASP A 73 10.85 6.26 -12.63
C ASP A 73 11.68 5.44 -13.61
N LYS A 74 11.69 4.10 -13.41
CA LYS A 74 12.26 3.17 -14.38
C LYS A 74 11.21 2.68 -15.36
N LEU A 75 11.07 3.40 -16.46
CA LEU A 75 10.08 3.09 -17.49
C LEU A 75 10.63 2.14 -18.56
N ASP A 76 10.71 0.86 -18.22
CA ASP A 76 11.20 -0.21 -19.08
C ASP A 76 10.14 -1.32 -19.19
N LEU A 77 9.58 -1.50 -20.39
CA LEU A 77 8.54 -2.48 -20.66
C LEU A 77 9.06 -3.93 -20.53
N VAL A 78 10.30 -4.19 -20.93
CA VAL A 78 10.89 -5.54 -20.85
C VAL A 78 11.05 -5.93 -19.39
N ARG A 79 11.63 -5.03 -18.58
CA ARG A 79 11.74 -5.23 -17.13
C ARG A 79 10.37 -5.37 -16.47
N THR A 80 9.41 -4.53 -16.87
CA THR A 80 8.06 -4.58 -16.31
C THR A 80 7.42 -5.94 -16.56
N LYS A 81 7.48 -6.43 -17.79
CA LYS A 81 6.99 -7.77 -18.14
C LYS A 81 7.63 -8.86 -17.27
N GLN A 82 8.96 -8.83 -17.14
CA GLN A 82 9.68 -9.77 -16.27
C GLN A 82 9.22 -9.71 -14.81
N VAL A 83 9.02 -8.52 -14.26
CA VAL A 83 8.54 -8.35 -12.87
C VAL A 83 7.11 -8.85 -12.71
N LEU A 84 6.23 -8.61 -13.68
CA LEU A 84 4.86 -9.09 -13.67
C LEU A 84 4.81 -10.62 -13.79
N ASP A 85 5.57 -11.22 -14.71
CA ASP A 85 5.64 -12.66 -14.92
C ASP A 85 6.25 -13.41 -13.73
N LYS A 86 7.26 -12.81 -13.09
CA LYS A 86 7.87 -13.35 -11.87
C LYS A 86 6.90 -13.39 -10.70
N ASN A 87 6.02 -12.39 -10.59
CA ASN A 87 5.17 -12.21 -9.42
C ASN A 87 3.76 -12.79 -9.59
N HIS A 88 3.29 -12.97 -10.82
CA HIS A 88 1.93 -13.41 -11.14
C HIS A 88 1.93 -14.47 -12.23
N PHE A 89 1.33 -15.61 -11.92
CA PHE A 89 1.05 -16.66 -12.90
C PHE A 89 -0.21 -16.33 -13.71
N GLY A 90 -0.18 -16.57 -15.02
CA GLY A 90 -1.29 -16.26 -15.93
C GLY A 90 -1.58 -14.76 -16.00
N LEU A 91 -2.86 -14.39 -16.04
CA LEU A 91 -3.32 -13.00 -16.14
C LEU A 91 -2.78 -12.24 -17.37
N GLU A 92 -2.58 -12.94 -18.49
CA GLU A 92 -1.94 -12.39 -19.69
C GLU A 92 -2.63 -11.10 -20.17
N ASP A 93 -3.96 -11.09 -20.27
CA ASP A 93 -4.72 -9.91 -20.68
C ASP A 93 -4.51 -8.71 -19.73
N VAL A 94 -4.39 -8.97 -18.42
CA VAL A 94 -4.17 -7.92 -17.42
C VAL A 94 -2.75 -7.38 -17.52
N LYS A 95 -1.76 -8.25 -17.69
CA LYS A 95 -0.35 -7.87 -17.85
C LYS A 95 -0.17 -7.03 -19.11
N GLU A 96 -0.80 -7.42 -20.21
CA GLU A 96 -0.73 -6.68 -21.48
C GLU A 96 -1.34 -5.28 -21.32
N ARG A 97 -2.50 -5.15 -20.67
CA ARG A 97 -3.11 -3.83 -20.37
C ARG A 97 -2.19 -2.92 -19.55
N ILE A 98 -1.48 -3.47 -18.57
CA ILE A 98 -0.50 -2.71 -17.79
C ILE A 98 0.68 -2.25 -18.66
N LEU A 99 1.13 -3.10 -19.59
CA LEU A 99 2.20 -2.73 -20.53
C LEU A 99 1.74 -1.63 -21.50
N GLU A 100 0.51 -1.72 -22.04
CA GLU A 100 -0.12 -0.67 -22.87
C GLU A 100 -0.19 0.67 -22.13
N TYR A 101 -0.62 0.62 -20.85
CA TYR A 101 -0.67 1.79 -19.98
C TYR A 101 0.70 2.45 -19.79
N LEU A 102 1.73 1.65 -19.48
CA LEU A 102 3.10 2.15 -19.30
C LEU A 102 3.72 2.65 -20.61
N ALA A 103 3.41 2.01 -21.74
CA ALA A 103 3.85 2.48 -23.05
C ALA A 103 3.33 3.89 -23.34
N THR A 104 2.06 4.15 -23.00
CA THR A 104 1.45 5.48 -23.10
C THR A 104 2.16 6.48 -22.20
N MET A 105 2.46 6.13 -20.95
CA MET A 105 3.23 7.00 -20.05
C MET A 105 4.64 7.30 -20.56
N ILE A 106 5.33 6.31 -21.14
CA ILE A 106 6.65 6.48 -21.78
C ILE A 106 6.56 7.49 -22.92
N LEU A 107 5.55 7.34 -23.78
CA LEU A 107 5.36 8.21 -24.94
C LEU A 107 5.10 9.66 -24.52
N MET A 108 4.21 9.86 -23.54
CA MET A 108 3.92 11.19 -23.00
C MET A 108 5.15 11.87 -22.39
N LYS A 109 5.95 11.10 -21.62
CA LYS A 109 7.20 11.61 -21.03
C LYS A 109 8.21 12.03 -22.12
N ARG A 110 8.30 11.28 -23.23
CA ARG A 110 9.15 11.64 -24.37
C ARG A 110 8.71 12.92 -25.07
N GLN A 111 7.40 13.18 -25.09
CA GLN A 111 6.82 14.39 -25.68
C GLN A 111 6.93 15.63 -24.77
N GLY A 112 7.53 15.49 -23.57
CA GLY A 112 7.66 16.59 -22.61
C GLY A 112 6.35 16.95 -21.91
N GLU A 113 5.28 16.17 -22.12
CA GLU A 113 4.04 16.33 -21.37
C GLU A 113 4.19 15.72 -19.97
N SER A 114 3.55 16.33 -18.98
CA SER A 114 3.38 15.70 -17.67
C SER A 114 2.46 14.50 -17.83
N ALA A 115 3.06 13.31 -18.00
CA ALA A 115 2.34 12.04 -18.16
C ALA A 115 1.25 11.85 -17.09
N LEU A 116 1.50 12.31 -15.86
CA LEU A 116 0.59 12.17 -14.72
C LEU A 116 -0.72 12.95 -14.83
N ALA A 117 -0.79 14.02 -15.62
CA ALA A 117 -1.98 14.88 -15.66
C ALA A 117 -3.10 14.32 -16.57
N LYS A 118 -2.75 13.53 -17.59
CA LYS A 118 -3.73 12.98 -18.56
C LYS A 118 -3.84 11.46 -18.54
N THR A 119 -2.95 10.75 -17.83
CA THR A 119 -3.03 9.29 -17.75
C THR A 119 -4.16 8.89 -16.80
N PRO A 120 -5.08 7.99 -17.21
CA PRO A 120 -6.18 7.55 -16.36
C PRO A 120 -5.68 6.81 -15.11
N VAL A 121 -6.53 6.75 -14.08
CA VAL A 121 -6.26 5.97 -12.87
C VAL A 121 -6.66 4.52 -13.12
N LEU A 122 -5.76 3.57 -12.88
CA LEU A 122 -6.08 2.15 -13.04
C LEU A 122 -7.05 1.68 -11.94
N LEU A 123 -8.18 1.10 -12.35
CA LEU A 123 -9.18 0.51 -11.46
C LEU A 123 -9.27 -1.01 -11.69
N PHE A 124 -8.70 -1.79 -10.77
CA PHE A 124 -8.79 -3.25 -10.80
C PHE A 124 -10.11 -3.74 -10.19
N VAL A 125 -10.94 -4.40 -11.00
CA VAL A 125 -12.26 -4.90 -10.57
C VAL A 125 -12.29 -6.43 -10.64
N GLY A 126 -12.77 -7.06 -9.58
CA GLY A 126 -13.05 -8.50 -9.55
C GLY A 126 -13.21 -9.04 -8.14
N LEU A 127 -13.37 -10.35 -8.02
CA LEU A 127 -13.59 -11.06 -6.76
C LEU A 127 -12.40 -10.98 -5.78
N GLN A 128 -12.61 -11.37 -4.53
CA GLN A 128 -11.59 -11.31 -3.50
C GLN A 128 -10.50 -12.37 -3.73
N GLY A 129 -9.24 -12.01 -3.45
CA GLY A 129 -8.14 -12.98 -3.52
C GLY A 129 -7.67 -13.32 -4.93
N ILE A 130 -8.00 -12.51 -5.94
CA ILE A 130 -7.53 -12.71 -7.32
C ILE A 130 -6.22 -11.98 -7.66
N GLY A 131 -5.59 -11.30 -6.69
CA GLY A 131 -4.29 -10.65 -6.89
C GLY A 131 -4.31 -9.15 -7.24
N LYS A 132 -5.42 -8.44 -6.98
CA LYS A 132 -5.53 -6.98 -7.23
C LYS A 132 -4.43 -6.17 -6.53
N THR A 133 -4.32 -6.33 -5.21
CA THR A 133 -3.31 -5.65 -4.39
C THR A 133 -1.89 -6.05 -4.81
N THR A 134 -1.68 -7.32 -5.16
CA THR A 134 -0.36 -7.85 -5.53
C THR A 134 0.10 -7.33 -6.89
N ILE A 135 -0.82 -7.14 -7.85
CA ILE A 135 -0.51 -6.48 -9.12
C ILE A 135 -0.08 -5.03 -8.90
N ALA A 136 -0.78 -4.27 -8.06
CA ALA A 136 -0.40 -2.89 -7.77
C ALA A 136 1.00 -2.79 -7.14
N MET A 137 1.37 -3.74 -6.28
CA MET A 137 2.73 -3.84 -5.74
C MET A 137 3.76 -4.14 -6.83
N SER A 138 3.48 -5.05 -7.75
CA SER A 138 4.37 -5.36 -8.87
C SER A 138 4.53 -4.19 -9.85
N ILE A 139 3.48 -3.39 -10.07
CA ILE A 139 3.58 -2.14 -10.84
C ILE A 139 4.55 -1.16 -10.15
N ALA A 140 4.43 -1.00 -8.83
CA ALA A 140 5.34 -0.13 -8.09
C ALA A 140 6.80 -0.64 -8.12
N GLU A 141 7.02 -1.96 -7.99
CA GLU A 141 8.32 -2.61 -8.13
C GLU A 141 8.91 -2.41 -9.54
N ALA A 142 8.09 -2.61 -10.58
CA ALA A 142 8.47 -2.41 -11.98
C ALA A 142 8.83 -0.95 -12.28
N LEU A 143 8.19 0.01 -11.61
CA LEU A 143 8.49 1.44 -11.75
C LEU A 143 9.62 1.94 -10.85
N GLU A 144 10.10 1.12 -9.90
CA GLU A 144 10.99 1.52 -8.79
C GLU A 144 10.42 2.67 -7.93
N ARG A 145 9.09 2.75 -7.83
CA ARG A 145 8.40 3.71 -6.99
C ARG A 145 8.16 3.14 -5.59
N LYS A 146 8.19 4.01 -4.58
CA LYS A 146 7.71 3.63 -3.24
C LYS A 146 6.23 3.26 -3.34
N PHE A 147 5.84 2.22 -2.62
CA PHE A 147 4.46 1.74 -2.57
C PHE A 147 3.85 2.04 -1.20
N VAL A 148 2.59 2.47 -1.21
CA VAL A 148 1.80 2.65 0.01
C VAL A 148 0.35 2.26 -0.25
N ARG A 149 -0.25 1.59 0.72
CA ARG A 149 -1.64 1.14 0.66
C ARG A 149 -2.49 1.93 1.65
N ILE A 150 -3.64 2.42 1.19
CA ILE A 150 -4.68 3.04 2.00
C ILE A 150 -5.93 2.18 1.83
N ALA A 151 -6.33 1.49 2.90
CA ALA A 151 -7.54 0.68 2.90
C ALA A 151 -8.75 1.57 3.18
N LEU A 152 -9.60 1.78 2.18
CA LEU A 152 -10.79 2.63 2.28
C LEU A 152 -11.95 1.94 3.00
N GLY A 153 -11.99 0.61 3.02
CA GLY A 153 -13.04 -0.15 3.71
C GLY A 153 -13.06 0.01 5.23
N ALA A 154 -11.99 0.54 5.83
CA ALA A 154 -11.93 0.89 7.25
C ALA A 154 -12.19 2.38 7.51
N ILE A 155 -12.34 3.18 6.45
CA ILE A 155 -12.50 4.63 6.56
C ILE A 155 -13.98 4.93 6.75
N GLY A 156 -14.32 5.51 7.91
CA GLY A 156 -15.70 5.89 8.22
C GLY A 156 -16.11 7.24 7.62
N THR A 157 -15.13 8.09 7.28
CA THR A 157 -15.40 9.47 6.85
C THR A 157 -14.42 9.97 5.78
N VAL A 158 -14.91 10.83 4.87
CA VAL A 158 -14.05 11.52 3.86
C VAL A 158 -12.95 12.36 4.52
N LEU A 159 -13.19 12.83 5.75
CA LEU A 159 -12.23 13.60 6.54
C LEU A 159 -11.00 12.79 6.93
N GLU A 160 -11.08 11.46 7.05
CA GLU A 160 -9.88 10.66 7.29
C GLU A 160 -8.99 10.63 6.04
N LEU A 161 -9.56 10.67 4.84
CA LEU A 161 -8.78 10.69 3.60
C LEU A 161 -8.16 12.08 3.34
N ARG A 162 -8.94 13.15 3.50
CA ARG A 162 -8.52 14.54 3.20
C ARG A 162 -7.87 15.28 4.38
N GLY A 163 -8.17 14.87 5.60
CA GLY A 163 -7.75 15.54 6.84
C GLY A 163 -8.81 16.46 7.43
N ARG A 164 -8.56 16.90 8.65
CA ARG A 164 -9.40 17.88 9.37
C ARG A 164 -8.78 19.27 9.32
N SER A 165 -9.62 20.30 9.44
CA SER A 165 -9.16 21.69 9.49
C SER A 165 -8.26 21.91 10.71
N LYS A 166 -7.12 22.58 10.53
CA LYS A 166 -6.16 22.92 11.59
C LYS A 166 -6.71 23.78 12.73
N VAL A 167 -7.93 24.31 12.58
CA VAL A 167 -8.61 25.09 13.63
C VAL A 167 -8.98 24.22 14.83
N PHE A 168 -9.13 22.91 14.62
CA PHE A 168 -9.42 21.97 15.70
C PHE A 168 -8.10 21.49 16.34
N PRO A 169 -7.98 21.46 17.68
CA PRO A 169 -6.76 20.99 18.35
C PRO A 169 -6.39 19.53 17.98
N GLU A 170 -7.39 18.68 17.77
CA GLU A 170 -7.24 17.27 17.36
C GLU A 170 -7.18 17.09 15.83
N ALA A 171 -6.85 18.15 15.10
CA ALA A 171 -6.75 18.08 13.65
C ALA A 171 -5.54 17.24 13.22
N GLU A 172 -5.80 16.24 12.40
CA GLU A 172 -4.77 15.43 11.78
C GLU A 172 -4.80 15.56 10.26
N PRO A 173 -3.63 15.44 9.60
CA PRO A 173 -3.57 15.31 8.16
C PRO A 173 -4.29 14.04 7.69
N GLY A 174 -4.86 14.10 6.49
CA GLY A 174 -5.54 12.96 5.88
C GLY A 174 -4.57 11.83 5.51
N GLN A 175 -5.13 10.65 5.21
CA GLN A 175 -4.35 9.46 4.86
C GLN A 175 -3.42 9.69 3.65
N ILE A 176 -3.80 10.55 2.69
CA ILE A 176 -2.94 10.88 1.55
C ILE A 176 -1.65 11.55 2.01
N ILE A 177 -1.75 12.60 2.84
CA ILE A 177 -0.57 13.32 3.35
C ILE A 177 0.25 12.41 4.26
N LYS A 178 -0.40 11.62 5.13
CA LYS A 178 0.27 10.62 5.96
C LYS A 178 1.02 9.59 5.11
N ALA A 179 0.47 9.19 3.96
CA ALA A 179 1.12 8.26 3.03
C ALA A 179 2.36 8.87 2.38
N LEU A 180 2.33 10.16 1.99
CA LEU A 180 3.51 10.88 1.50
C LEU A 180 4.60 10.95 2.57
N ILE A 181 4.24 11.34 3.80
CA ILE A 181 5.18 11.41 4.92
C ILE A 181 5.82 10.04 5.20
N ARG A 182 5.01 8.97 5.25
CA ARG A 182 5.50 7.59 5.49
C ARG A 182 6.42 7.07 4.39
N THR A 183 6.16 7.45 3.14
CA THR A 183 6.98 7.01 2.00
C THR A 183 8.21 7.87 1.78
N GLY A 184 8.21 9.10 2.29
CA GLY A 184 9.32 10.06 2.17
C GLY A 184 9.53 10.56 0.73
N VAL A 185 8.56 10.36 -0.17
CA VAL A 185 8.63 10.80 -1.57
C VAL A 185 7.30 11.40 -2.01
N LYS A 186 7.32 12.33 -2.97
CA LYS A 186 6.10 12.95 -3.52
C LYS A 186 5.39 12.18 -4.61
N ASN A 187 6.04 11.17 -5.20
CA ASN A 187 5.51 10.35 -6.29
C ASN A 187 5.39 8.85 -5.95
N PRO A 188 4.89 8.45 -4.76
CA PRO A 188 4.66 7.05 -4.49
C PRO A 188 3.50 6.51 -5.33
N VAL A 189 3.49 5.20 -5.56
CA VAL A 189 2.27 4.50 -6.00
C VAL A 189 1.38 4.33 -4.77
N ILE A 190 0.23 5.01 -4.79
CA ILE A 190 -0.78 4.92 -3.74
C ILE A 190 -1.88 3.97 -4.21
N LEU A 191 -2.01 2.82 -3.55
CA LEU A 191 -3.14 1.91 -3.75
C LEU A 191 -4.30 2.31 -2.83
N LEU A 192 -5.43 2.68 -3.42
CA LEU A 192 -6.71 2.84 -2.73
C LEU A 192 -7.46 1.51 -2.77
N ASP A 193 -7.42 0.76 -1.67
CA ASP A 193 -7.97 -0.59 -1.57
C ASP A 193 -9.40 -0.56 -1.04
N GLU A 194 -10.23 -1.54 -1.44
CA GLU A 194 -11.64 -1.66 -1.03
C GLU A 194 -12.49 -0.38 -1.24
N ILE A 195 -12.27 0.31 -2.36
CA ILE A 195 -12.98 1.55 -2.71
C ILE A 195 -14.50 1.35 -2.76
N ASP A 196 -14.96 0.17 -3.16
CA ASP A 196 -16.37 -0.25 -3.22
C ASP A 196 -17.08 -0.19 -1.86
N LYS A 197 -16.34 -0.34 -0.75
CA LYS A 197 -16.91 -0.23 0.60
C LYS A 197 -17.08 1.22 1.05
N ALA A 198 -16.32 2.14 0.48
CA ALA A 198 -16.36 3.56 0.84
C ALA A 198 -17.48 4.34 0.13
N SER A 199 -18.05 3.82 -0.96
CA SER A 199 -19.10 4.49 -1.74
C SER A 199 -20.51 4.42 -1.15
N GLY A 200 -20.68 3.97 0.09
CA GLY A 200 -22.01 3.79 0.70
C GLY A 200 -22.90 2.80 -0.05
N GLU A 201 -24.21 2.79 0.27
CA GLU A 201 -25.20 1.82 -0.25
C GLU A 201 -25.38 1.84 -1.78
N LYS A 202 -25.01 2.94 -2.46
CA LYS A 202 -25.20 3.10 -3.91
C LYS A 202 -24.06 2.56 -4.77
N GLY A 203 -22.88 2.31 -4.19
CA GLY A 203 -21.75 1.70 -4.89
C GLY A 203 -21.04 2.63 -5.90
N LEU A 204 -19.75 2.41 -6.13
CA LEU A 204 -18.95 3.21 -7.08
C LEU A 204 -19.46 3.20 -8.53
N ARG A 205 -20.24 2.18 -8.90
CA ARG A 205 -20.75 2.01 -10.27
C ARG A 205 -21.73 3.10 -10.70
N GLU A 206 -22.34 3.79 -9.75
CA GLU A 206 -23.29 4.87 -10.02
C GLU A 206 -22.61 6.26 -10.03
N ASP A 207 -21.37 6.37 -9.53
CA ASP A 207 -20.56 7.60 -9.56
C ASP A 207 -19.88 7.77 -10.93
N VAL A 208 -20.68 8.09 -11.95
CA VAL A 208 -20.26 8.30 -13.36
C VAL A 208 -19.04 9.25 -13.45
N MET A 209 -19.03 10.31 -12.63
CA MET A 209 -17.94 11.31 -12.63
C MET A 209 -16.58 10.76 -12.18
N ALA A 210 -16.56 9.76 -11.30
CA ALA A 210 -15.30 9.14 -10.88
C ALA A 210 -14.80 8.14 -11.94
N MET A 211 -15.73 7.47 -12.62
CA MET A 211 -15.41 6.45 -13.64
C MET A 211 -14.81 7.04 -14.92
N ASP A 212 -15.19 8.26 -15.31
CA ASP A 212 -14.68 8.91 -16.53
C ASP A 212 -13.16 9.16 -16.52
N ARG A 213 -12.53 9.11 -15.34
CA ARG A 213 -11.07 9.28 -15.17
C ARG A 213 -10.34 7.96 -14.87
N MET A 214 -11.07 6.84 -14.87
CA MET A 214 -10.54 5.53 -14.50
C MET A 214 -10.49 4.58 -15.70
N GLU A 215 -9.40 3.84 -15.79
CA GLU A 215 -9.28 2.72 -16.72
C GLU A 215 -9.60 1.43 -15.99
N VAL A 216 -10.73 0.81 -16.35
CA VAL A 216 -11.22 -0.39 -15.68
C VAL A 216 -10.54 -1.63 -16.23
N ILE A 217 -9.75 -2.29 -15.38
CA ILE A 217 -9.12 -3.58 -15.68
C ILE A 217 -9.86 -4.68 -14.92
N LYS A 218 -10.57 -5.53 -15.65
CA LYS A 218 -11.28 -6.68 -15.08
C LYS A 218 -10.29 -7.81 -14.80
N MET A 219 -10.25 -8.25 -13.56
CA MET A 219 -9.38 -9.33 -13.11
C MET A 219 -10.16 -10.65 -13.18
N PRO A 220 -9.66 -11.66 -13.92
CA PRO A 220 -10.31 -12.95 -14.03
C PRO A 220 -10.21 -13.76 -12.73
N SER A 221 -11.10 -14.75 -12.60
CA SER A 221 -11.00 -15.79 -11.56
C SER A 221 -9.98 -16.85 -11.98
N TYR A 222 -9.43 -17.58 -11.01
CA TYR A 222 -8.48 -18.66 -11.30
C TYR A 222 -9.18 -20.01 -11.46
N THR A 223 -8.73 -20.77 -12.45
CA THR A 223 -9.01 -22.20 -12.60
C THR A 223 -8.28 -23.02 -11.52
N ASP A 224 -8.72 -24.24 -11.26
CA ASP A 224 -8.06 -25.11 -10.28
C ASP A 224 -6.60 -25.42 -10.68
N ALA A 225 -6.33 -25.60 -11.97
CA ALA A 225 -4.98 -25.80 -12.48
C ALA A 225 -4.07 -24.60 -12.18
N GLU A 226 -4.55 -23.38 -12.42
CA GLU A 226 -3.82 -22.16 -12.08
C GLU A 226 -3.60 -22.04 -10.57
N LYS A 227 -4.62 -22.34 -9.75
CA LYS A 227 -4.50 -22.30 -8.28
C LYS A 227 -3.46 -23.28 -7.76
N ILE A 228 -3.33 -24.46 -8.36
CA ILE A 228 -2.30 -25.44 -7.99
C ILE A 228 -0.91 -24.83 -8.23
N VAL A 229 -0.69 -24.26 -9.42
CA VAL A 229 0.60 -23.62 -9.77
C VAL A 229 0.87 -22.42 -8.84
N ILE A 230 -0.11 -21.54 -8.63
CA ILE A 230 0.01 -20.38 -7.73
C ILE A 230 0.29 -20.83 -6.29
N GLY A 231 -0.44 -21.85 -5.82
CA GLY A 231 -0.27 -22.43 -4.49
C GLY A 231 1.13 -22.97 -4.25
N ARG A 232 1.64 -23.75 -5.21
CA ARG A 232 2.95 -24.40 -5.13
C ARG A 232 4.11 -23.43 -5.30
N ASP A 233 4.07 -22.60 -6.34
CA ASP A 233 5.24 -21.84 -6.78
C ASP A 233 5.31 -20.43 -6.17
N TYR A 234 4.17 -19.88 -5.72
CA TYR A 234 4.08 -18.49 -5.27
C TYR A 234 3.65 -18.35 -3.80
N LEU A 235 2.65 -19.11 -3.36
CA LEU A 235 2.13 -19.01 -1.99
C LEU A 235 2.96 -19.82 -1.01
N LEU A 236 3.24 -21.08 -1.31
CA LEU A 236 3.94 -21.99 -0.40
C LEU A 236 5.31 -21.42 0.05
N PRO A 237 6.19 -20.91 -0.84
CA PRO A 237 7.46 -20.33 -0.40
C PRO A 237 7.28 -19.18 0.60
N LYS A 238 6.30 -18.30 0.37
CA LYS A 238 5.99 -17.18 1.28
C LYS A 238 5.47 -17.68 2.62
N VAL A 239 4.61 -18.69 2.59
CA VAL A 239 4.05 -19.31 3.80
C VAL A 239 5.14 -19.99 4.63
N LEU A 240 6.08 -20.70 4.00
CA LEU A 240 7.21 -21.33 4.70
C LEU A 240 8.07 -20.30 5.43
N VAL A 241 8.46 -19.22 4.73
CA VAL A 241 9.26 -18.13 5.31
C VAL A 241 8.53 -17.48 6.48
N ASN A 242 7.23 -17.19 6.34
CA ASN A 242 6.43 -16.59 7.41
C ASN A 242 6.23 -17.52 8.61
N ALA A 243 6.23 -18.83 8.39
CA ALA A 243 6.15 -19.84 9.46
C ALA A 243 7.53 -20.13 10.10
N GLY A 244 8.62 -19.57 9.56
CA GLY A 244 9.99 -19.85 10.01
C GLY A 244 10.52 -21.22 9.59
N LEU A 245 9.87 -21.88 8.62
CA LEU A 245 10.28 -23.19 8.11
C LEU A 245 11.37 -23.03 7.04
N LYS A 246 12.41 -23.86 7.10
CA LYS A 246 13.45 -23.94 6.08
C LYS A 246 12.98 -24.77 4.88
N GLU A 247 13.68 -24.59 3.77
CA GLU A 247 13.42 -25.36 2.56
C GLU A 247 13.58 -26.88 2.83
N GLY A 248 12.55 -27.65 2.50
CA GLY A 248 12.50 -29.10 2.72
C GLY A 248 12.05 -29.55 4.11
N GLU A 249 11.81 -28.65 5.08
CA GLU A 249 11.21 -29.00 6.37
C GLU A 249 9.72 -29.33 6.25
N LEU A 250 9.05 -28.76 5.24
CA LEU A 250 7.68 -29.11 4.86
C LEU A 250 7.62 -29.38 3.36
N SER A 251 7.04 -30.52 2.98
CA SER A 251 6.84 -30.92 1.59
C SER A 251 5.53 -31.68 1.42
N PHE A 252 5.04 -31.71 0.17
CA PHE A 252 3.75 -32.28 -0.19
C PHE A 252 3.91 -33.33 -1.27
N ASP A 253 3.11 -34.38 -1.23
CA ASP A 253 2.92 -35.24 -2.39
C ASP A 253 2.37 -34.42 -3.57
N PRO A 254 2.99 -34.49 -4.77
CA PRO A 254 2.53 -33.77 -5.95
C PRO A 254 1.05 -33.98 -6.30
N ASN A 255 0.48 -35.15 -5.96
CA ASN A 255 -0.90 -35.48 -6.26
C ASN A 255 -1.91 -34.87 -5.28
N LEU A 256 -1.46 -34.31 -4.14
CA LEU A 256 -2.35 -33.74 -3.12
C LEU A 256 -2.83 -32.33 -3.41
N TRP A 257 -2.19 -31.61 -4.32
CA TRP A 257 -2.52 -30.22 -4.59
C TRP A 257 -3.99 -30.03 -4.99
N GLN A 258 -4.57 -30.99 -5.71
CA GLN A 258 -5.99 -30.98 -6.04
C GLN A 258 -6.89 -31.06 -4.80
N SER A 259 -6.52 -31.88 -3.82
CA SER A 259 -7.20 -32.01 -2.52
C SER A 259 -6.98 -30.81 -1.59
N ILE A 260 -5.89 -30.07 -1.76
CA ILE A 260 -5.57 -28.85 -0.98
C ILE A 260 -6.33 -27.62 -1.52
N VAL A 261 -6.59 -27.56 -2.83
CA VAL A 261 -7.34 -26.46 -3.46
C VAL A 261 -8.85 -26.54 -3.19
N ARG A 262 -9.42 -27.76 -3.14
CA ARG A 262 -10.87 -27.97 -3.00
C ARG A 262 -11.47 -28.24 -1.60
N PRO A 263 -10.76 -28.22 -0.45
CA PRO A 263 -11.30 -28.78 0.78
C PRO A 263 -12.50 -28.00 1.36
N PHE A 264 -12.80 -26.78 0.89
CA PHE A 264 -13.88 -25.93 1.44
C PHE A 264 -14.82 -25.30 0.39
N GLY A 265 -15.00 -25.94 -0.77
CA GLY A 265 -15.93 -25.49 -1.81
C GLY A 265 -15.31 -24.58 -2.88
N PHE A 266 -16.16 -23.95 -3.70
CA PHE A 266 -15.74 -23.12 -4.83
C PHE A 266 -15.32 -21.72 -4.35
N ASP A 267 -14.01 -21.48 -4.24
CA ASP A 267 -13.44 -20.13 -4.13
C ASP A 267 -13.05 -19.64 -5.53
N SER A 268 -13.27 -18.37 -5.82
CA SER A 268 -12.86 -17.74 -7.09
C SER A 268 -11.41 -17.25 -7.07
N GLY A 269 -10.84 -17.03 -5.88
CA GLY A 269 -9.47 -16.57 -5.68
C GLY A 269 -8.59 -17.58 -4.97
N ILE A 270 -7.47 -17.10 -4.43
CA ILE A 270 -6.48 -17.91 -3.71
C ILE A 270 -6.44 -17.63 -2.19
N ARG A 271 -7.38 -16.84 -1.66
CA ARG A 271 -7.36 -16.44 -0.24
C ARG A 271 -7.61 -17.63 0.68
N SER A 272 -8.61 -18.46 0.37
CA SER A 272 -8.86 -19.69 1.12
C SER A 272 -7.67 -20.65 1.04
N LEU A 273 -7.11 -20.84 -0.15
CA LEU A 273 -5.92 -21.66 -0.39
C LEU A 273 -4.73 -21.19 0.47
N ASN A 274 -4.44 -19.88 0.47
CA ASN A 274 -3.37 -19.32 1.29
C ASN A 274 -3.59 -19.60 2.79
N ARG A 275 -4.82 -19.40 3.29
CA ARG A 275 -5.16 -19.69 4.70
C ARG A 275 -5.00 -21.18 5.04
N THR A 276 -5.37 -22.08 4.12
CA THR A 276 -5.19 -23.52 4.27
C THR A 276 -3.70 -23.87 4.36
N LEU A 277 -2.88 -23.34 3.45
CA LEU A 277 -1.43 -23.56 3.46
C LEU A 277 -0.78 -23.03 4.76
N GLU A 278 -1.18 -21.84 5.22
CA GLU A 278 -0.71 -21.28 6.48
C GLU A 278 -1.09 -22.16 7.68
N SER A 279 -2.29 -22.74 7.68
CA SER A 279 -2.73 -23.67 8.72
C SER A 279 -1.89 -24.94 8.74
N ILE A 280 -1.60 -25.50 7.56
CA ILE A 280 -0.74 -26.68 7.43
C ILE A 280 0.67 -26.35 7.93
N ALA A 281 1.25 -25.23 7.49
CA ALA A 281 2.59 -24.81 7.87
C ALA A 281 2.73 -24.57 9.38
N ARG A 282 1.74 -23.95 10.03
CA ARG A 282 1.76 -23.77 11.50
C ARG A 282 1.73 -25.09 12.26
N LYS A 283 0.94 -26.06 11.79
CA LYS A 283 0.90 -27.39 12.41
C LYS A 283 2.20 -28.16 12.21
N ALA A 284 2.78 -28.08 11.01
CA ALA A 284 4.10 -28.67 10.73
C ALA A 284 5.20 -28.04 11.60
N ALA A 285 5.23 -26.71 11.71
CA ALA A 285 6.16 -26.00 12.59
C ALA A 285 6.01 -26.43 14.05
N LYS A 286 4.77 -26.60 14.54
CA LYS A 286 4.52 -27.13 15.89
C LYS A 286 5.11 -28.54 16.07
N GLU A 287 4.93 -29.44 15.11
CA GLU A 287 5.46 -30.81 15.21
C GLU A 287 6.99 -30.87 15.24
N ILE A 288 7.64 -29.99 14.47
CA ILE A 288 9.09 -29.87 14.45
C ILE A 288 9.60 -29.33 15.80
N VAL A 289 8.95 -28.31 16.34
CA VAL A 289 9.28 -27.74 17.66
C VAL A 289 9.01 -28.74 18.80
N ASP A 290 7.94 -29.53 18.70
CA ASP A 290 7.63 -30.61 19.64
C ASP A 290 8.65 -31.77 19.57
N GLY A 291 9.57 -31.77 18.59
CA GLY A 291 10.58 -32.82 18.40
C GLY A 291 10.05 -34.13 17.83
N LYS A 292 8.82 -34.13 17.28
CA LYS A 292 8.17 -35.34 16.74
C LYS A 292 8.76 -35.78 15.40
N SER A 293 9.17 -34.82 14.57
CA SER A 293 9.92 -35.08 13.35
C SER A 293 10.82 -33.89 13.01
N ALA A 294 11.92 -34.13 12.29
CA ALA A 294 12.75 -33.05 11.75
C ALA A 294 12.20 -32.50 10.42
N LYS A 295 11.35 -33.26 9.72
CA LYS A 295 10.74 -32.92 8.43
C LYS A 295 9.33 -33.49 8.35
N VAL A 296 8.40 -32.69 7.84
CA VAL A 296 7.00 -33.07 7.68
C VAL A 296 6.69 -33.27 6.20
N TYR A 297 6.32 -34.50 5.84
CA TYR A 297 5.85 -34.83 4.50
C TYR A 297 4.34 -35.09 4.54
N ILE A 298 3.58 -34.30 3.80
CA ILE A 298 2.12 -34.39 3.75
C ILE A 298 1.71 -35.40 2.68
N THR A 299 0.96 -36.42 3.11
CA THR A 299 0.40 -37.53 2.32
C THR A 299 -1.13 -37.49 2.33
N ALA A 300 -1.79 -38.29 1.48
CA ALA A 300 -3.25 -38.39 1.49
C ALA A 300 -3.82 -38.85 2.84
N GLU A 301 -3.06 -39.69 3.56
CA GLU A 301 -3.45 -40.29 4.83
C GLU A 301 -3.41 -39.27 5.98
N ASN A 302 -2.39 -38.39 6.00
CA ASN A 302 -2.21 -37.44 7.09
C ASN A 302 -2.80 -36.05 6.81
N LEU A 303 -3.15 -35.72 5.55
CA LEU A 303 -3.65 -34.40 5.16
C LEU A 303 -4.81 -33.91 6.05
N LYS A 304 -5.74 -34.80 6.42
CA LYS A 304 -6.90 -34.47 7.27
C LYS A 304 -6.50 -33.92 8.65
N TYR A 305 -5.36 -34.33 9.19
CA TYR A 305 -4.84 -33.79 10.44
C TYR A 305 -4.40 -32.33 10.29
N TYR A 306 -3.82 -31.97 9.15
CA TYR A 306 -3.25 -30.65 8.90
C TYR A 306 -4.26 -29.62 8.38
N LEU A 307 -5.31 -30.06 7.69
CA LEU A 307 -6.38 -29.17 7.22
C LEU A 307 -7.07 -28.43 8.39
N PRO A 308 -7.56 -27.20 8.17
CA PRO A 308 -8.46 -26.53 9.11
C PRO A 308 -9.67 -27.44 9.40
N LYS A 309 -10.13 -27.45 10.65
CA LYS A 309 -11.41 -28.10 10.98
C LYS A 309 -12.57 -27.22 10.55
#